data_AF-A0A6A0B044-F1
#
_entry.id   AF-A0A6A0B044-F1
#
_cell.length_a   1.000
_cell.length_b   1.000
_cell.length_c   1.000
_cell.angle_alpha   90.00
_cell.angle_beta   90.00
_cell.angle_gamma   90.00
#
_symmetry.space_group_name_H-M   'P 1'
#
loop_
_entity.id
_entity.type
_entity.pdbx_description
1 polymer ?
#
loop_
_entity_poly.entity_id
_entity_poly.type
_entity_poly.pdbx_seq_one_letter_code
_entity_poly.pdbx_strand_id
1 'polypeptide(L)'
;MADTGSRKVDYAKGLGGVSSLETARSQVERTRNNVAETAARSGVGGDEGQALLRLFRSWDNEAQRVVVQISKMVDALQDNVASANRQAKENQDLTEALTGKTSQGVFEALR
;
A
#
# COMPACT_ATOMS: atom_id res chain seq x y z
N MET A 1 23.63 -1.93 16.37
CA MET A 1 23.60 -1.09 15.15
C MET A 1 23.14 -1.83 13.89
N ALA A 2 23.37 -3.14 13.73
CA ALA A 2 22.90 -3.89 12.55
C ALA A 2 21.36 -3.89 12.37
N ASP A 3 20.62 -3.95 13.48
CA ASP A 3 19.15 -3.98 13.50
C ASP A 3 18.49 -2.67 12.97
N THR A 4 19.12 -1.51 13.17
CA THR A 4 18.58 -0.22 12.70
C THR A 4 18.68 -0.05 11.18
N GLY A 5 19.68 -0.67 10.55
CA GLY A 5 19.89 -0.64 9.10
C GLY A 5 18.87 -1.49 8.35
N SER A 6 18.65 -2.72 8.80
CA SER A 6 17.62 -3.62 8.24
C SER A 6 16.21 -3.02 8.36
N ARG A 7 15.90 -2.36 9.48
CA ARG A 7 14.62 -1.67 9.69
C ARG A 7 14.35 -0.54 8.71
N LYS A 8 15.34 0.34 8.47
CA LYS A 8 15.21 1.41 7.46
C LYS A 8 14.97 0.84 6.07
N VAL A 9 15.63 -0.27 5.74
CA VAL A 9 15.46 -0.98 4.48
C VAL A 9 14.04 -1.55 4.36
N ASP A 10 13.50 -2.16 5.40
CA ASP A 10 12.16 -2.74 5.34
C ASP A 10 11.05 -1.68 5.31
N TYR A 11 11.22 -0.57 6.02
CA TYR A 11 10.35 0.62 5.88
C TYR A 11 10.38 1.17 4.45
N ALA A 12 11.57 1.33 3.86
CA ALA A 12 11.73 1.80 2.49
C ALA A 12 11.12 0.84 1.45
N LYS A 13 11.27 -0.48 1.65
CA LYS A 13 10.60 -1.50 0.83
C LYS A 13 9.08 -1.41 0.92
N GLY A 14 8.55 -1.20 2.12
CA GLY A 14 7.12 -1.01 2.35
C GLY A 14 6.57 0.20 1.60
N LEU A 15 7.25 1.35 1.69
CA LEU A 15 6.91 2.54 0.89
C LEU A 15 7.04 2.31 -0.63
N GLY A 16 8.05 1.57 -1.07
CA GLY A 16 8.20 1.16 -2.46
C GLY A 16 7.02 0.29 -2.95
N GLY A 17 6.54 -0.61 -2.09
CA GLY A 17 5.35 -1.42 -2.35
C GLY A 17 4.09 -0.58 -2.49
N VAL A 18 3.90 0.43 -1.63
CA VAL A 18 2.80 1.40 -1.72
C VAL A 18 2.84 2.13 -3.07
N SER A 19 4.00 2.68 -3.44
CA SER A 19 4.16 3.37 -4.72
C SER A 19 3.91 2.47 -5.93
N SER A 20 4.31 1.20 -5.85
CA SER A 20 4.05 0.21 -6.91
C SER A 20 2.55 -0.06 -7.07
N LEU A 21 1.83 -0.18 -5.96
CA LEU A 21 0.37 -0.38 -5.97
C LEU A 21 -0.38 0.86 -6.49
N GLU A 22 0.03 2.06 -6.10
CA GLU A 22 -0.53 3.32 -6.63
C GLU A 22 -0.32 3.45 -8.14
N THR A 23 0.86 3.05 -8.62
CA THR A 23 1.17 2.99 -10.06
C THR A 23 0.26 1.99 -10.76
N ALA A 24 0.09 0.79 -10.21
CA ALA A 24 -0.80 -0.23 -10.75
C ALA A 24 -2.26 0.27 -10.81
N ARG A 25 -2.75 0.92 -9.75
CA ARG A 25 -4.08 1.55 -9.71
C ARG A 25 -4.25 2.54 -10.87
N SER A 26 -3.27 3.42 -11.04
CA SER A 26 -3.28 4.45 -12.09
C SER A 26 -3.28 3.83 -13.50
N GLN A 27 -2.58 2.72 -13.71
CA GLN A 27 -2.60 2.00 -14.99
C GLN A 27 -3.95 1.34 -15.28
N VAL A 28 -4.61 0.78 -14.26
CA VAL A 28 -5.96 0.22 -14.39
C VAL A 28 -6.96 1.31 -14.73
N GLU A 29 -6.92 2.45 -14.03
CA GLU A 29 -7.78 3.61 -14.32
C GLU A 29 -7.56 4.15 -15.75
N ARG A 30 -6.30 4.23 -16.21
CA ARG A 30 -5.99 4.62 -17.59
C ARG A 30 -6.57 3.65 -18.61
N THR A 31 -6.40 2.35 -18.38
CA THR A 31 -6.95 1.30 -19.26
C THR A 31 -8.48 1.39 -19.30
N ARG A 32 -9.11 1.67 -18.15
CA ARG A 32 -10.55 1.92 -18.03
C ARG A 32 -11.03 3.06 -18.91
N ASN A 33 -10.34 4.19 -18.88
CA ASN A 33 -10.66 5.34 -19.73
C ASN A 33 -10.50 4.99 -21.22
N ASN A 34 -9.42 4.29 -21.60
CA ASN A 34 -9.20 3.88 -23.00
C ASN A 34 -10.32 2.95 -23.52
N VAL A 35 -10.78 2.00 -22.69
CA VAL A 35 -11.87 1.10 -23.06
C VAL A 35 -13.20 1.87 -23.14
N ALA A 36 -13.47 2.80 -22.23
CA ALA A 36 -14.65 3.65 -22.29
C ALA A 36 -14.67 4.53 -23.56
N GLU A 37 -13.52 5.10 -23.95
CA GLU A 37 -13.38 5.84 -25.20
C GLU A 37 -13.61 4.96 -26.44
N THR A 38 -13.07 3.73 -26.42
CA THR A 38 -13.28 2.75 -27.49
C THR A 38 -14.76 2.40 -27.60
N ALA A 39 -15.42 2.15 -26.48
CA ALA A 39 -16.85 1.87 -26.42
C ALA A 39 -17.69 3.01 -27.01
N ALA A 40 -17.39 4.26 -26.65
CA ALA A 40 -18.08 5.44 -27.15
C ALA A 40 -17.92 5.62 -28.68
N ARG A 41 -16.76 5.23 -29.23
CA ARG A 41 -16.45 5.32 -30.67
C ARG A 41 -16.93 4.13 -31.49
N SER A 42 -17.30 3.02 -30.85
CA SER A 42 -17.59 1.76 -31.54
C SER A 42 -18.85 1.84 -32.44
N GLY A 43 -19.75 2.80 -32.25
CA GLY A 43 -20.82 3.12 -33.20
C GLY A 43 -21.80 1.97 -33.49
N VAL A 44 -21.94 1.00 -32.58
CA VAL A 44 -22.63 -0.26 -32.89
C VAL A 44 -24.15 -0.13 -32.70
N GLY A 45 -24.88 -0.27 -33.81
CA GLY A 45 -26.34 -0.40 -33.83
C GLY A 45 -26.79 -1.87 -33.88
N GLY A 46 -28.05 -2.13 -33.53
CA GLY A 46 -28.64 -3.49 -33.53
C GLY A 46 -28.28 -4.35 -32.31
N ASP A 47 -28.62 -5.63 -32.36
CA ASP A 47 -28.45 -6.59 -31.25
C ASP A 47 -26.98 -6.81 -30.87
N GLU A 48 -26.07 -6.77 -31.84
CA GLU A 48 -24.62 -6.86 -31.62
C GLU A 48 -24.08 -5.65 -30.84
N GLY A 49 -24.67 -4.47 -31.05
CA GLY A 49 -24.33 -3.28 -30.28
C GLY A 49 -24.79 -3.37 -28.83
N GLN A 50 -25.96 -3.96 -28.59
CA GLN A 50 -26.43 -4.23 -27.23
C GLN A 50 -25.55 -5.25 -26.50
N ALA A 51 -25.11 -6.30 -27.20
CA ALA A 51 -24.19 -7.29 -26.64
C ALA A 51 -22.84 -6.65 -26.28
N LEU A 52 -22.28 -5.84 -27.18
CA LEU A 52 -21.02 -5.14 -26.95
C LEU A 52 -21.12 -4.14 -25.78
N LEU A 53 -22.22 -3.39 -25.67
CA LEU A 53 -22.46 -2.48 -24.55
C LEU A 53 -22.55 -3.22 -23.21
N ARG A 54 -23.17 -4.41 -23.17
CA ARG A 54 -23.20 -5.26 -21.97
C ARG A 54 -21.81 -5.74 -21.60
N LEU A 55 -21.00 -6.14 -22.58
CA LEU A 55 -19.61 -6.53 -22.36
C LEU A 55 -18.80 -5.38 -21.75
N PHE A 56 -18.90 -4.17 -22.31
CA PHE A 56 -18.21 -2.99 -21.75
C PHE A 56 -18.64 -2.67 -20.32
N ARG A 57 -19.94 -2.76 -20.01
CA ARG A 57 -20.43 -2.57 -18.63
C ARG A 57 -19.90 -3.63 -17.67
N SER A 58 -19.89 -4.90 -18.08
CA SER A 58 -19.35 -5.99 -17.26
C SER A 58 -17.85 -5.78 -17.00
N TRP A 59 -17.12 -5.40 -18.05
CA TRP A 59 -15.70 -5.11 -17.96
C TRP A 59 -15.42 -3.93 -17.03
N ASP A 60 -16.21 -2.86 -17.12
CA ASP A 60 -16.09 -1.66 -16.27
C ASP A 60 -16.27 -1.98 -14.78
N ASN A 61 -17.28 -2.81 -14.47
CA ASN A 61 -17.55 -3.27 -13.11
C ASN A 61 -16.37 -4.08 -12.55
N GLU A 62 -15.77 -4.97 -13.34
CA GLU A 62 -14.61 -5.76 -12.90
C GLU A 62 -13.36 -4.89 -12.76
N ALA A 63 -13.12 -3.94 -13.68
CA ALA A 63 -12.04 -2.97 -13.54
C ALA A 63 -12.18 -2.13 -12.26
N GLN A 64 -13.39 -1.69 -11.93
CA GLN A 64 -13.66 -0.96 -10.70
C GLN A 64 -13.38 -1.82 -9.45
N ARG A 65 -13.74 -3.11 -9.46
CA ARG A 65 -13.41 -4.03 -8.37
C ARG A 65 -11.89 -4.16 -8.17
N VAL A 66 -11.13 -4.23 -9.25
CA VAL A 66 -9.66 -4.24 -9.19
C VAL A 66 -9.13 -2.95 -8.58
N VAL A 67 -9.60 -1.78 -9.02
CA VAL A 67 -9.19 -0.47 -8.44
C VAL A 67 -9.48 -0.41 -6.94
N VAL A 68 -10.67 -0.84 -6.51
CA VAL A 68 -11.04 -0.88 -5.08
C VAL A 68 -10.13 -1.84 -4.31
N GLN A 69 -9.81 -3.00 -4.88
CA GLN A 69 -8.94 -3.97 -4.22
C GLN A 69 -7.50 -3.45 -4.08
N ILE A 70 -6.96 -2.81 -5.13
CA ILE A 70 -5.63 -2.18 -5.06
C ILE A 70 -5.62 -1.06 -4.00
N SER A 71 -6.68 -0.26 -3.91
CA SER A 71 -6.78 0.80 -2.91
C SER A 71 -6.74 0.23 -1.48
N LYS A 72 -7.50 -0.84 -1.21
CA LYS A 72 -7.44 -1.54 0.08
C LYS A 72 -6.04 -2.09 0.40
N MET A 73 -5.32 -2.57 -0.61
CA MET A 73 -3.95 -3.06 -0.44
C MET A 73 -2.97 -1.92 -0.14
N VAL A 74 -3.16 -0.74 -0.75
CA VAL A 74 -2.39 0.48 -0.44
C VAL A 74 -2.61 0.85 1.03
N ASP A 75 -3.87 0.98 1.45
CA ASP A 75 -4.22 1.36 2.82
C ASP A 75 -3.62 0.37 3.84
N ALA A 76 -3.83 -0.93 3.62
CA ALA A 76 -3.31 -1.97 4.50
C ALA A 76 -1.77 -1.97 4.58
N LEU A 77 -1.09 -1.73 3.45
CA LEU A 77 0.37 -1.68 3.44
C LEU A 77 0.90 -0.42 4.14
N GLN A 78 0.26 0.74 3.93
CA GLN A 78 0.59 1.97 4.64
C GLN A 78 0.41 1.81 6.15
N ASP A 79 -0.71 1.22 6.60
CA ASP A 79 -0.99 0.95 8.01
C ASP A 79 0.03 -0.02 8.62
N ASN A 80 0.40 -1.07 7.89
CA ASN A 80 1.41 -2.02 8.34
C ASN A 80 2.79 -1.36 8.49
N VAL A 81 3.19 -0.54 7.52
CA VAL A 81 4.47 0.20 7.54
C VAL A 81 4.50 1.19 8.71
N ALA A 82 3.42 1.95 8.91
CA ALA A 82 3.30 2.91 10.01
C ALA A 82 3.31 2.20 11.38
N SER A 83 2.59 1.09 11.51
CA SER A 83 2.50 0.31 12.75
C SER A 83 3.84 -0.34 13.10
N ALA A 84 4.51 -0.95 12.13
CA ALA A 84 5.84 -1.54 12.32
C ALA A 84 6.86 -0.48 12.75
N ASN A 85 6.83 0.71 12.15
CA ASN A 85 7.71 1.82 12.53
C ASN A 85 7.41 2.32 13.97
N ARG A 86 6.14 2.37 14.37
CA ARG A 86 5.73 2.79 15.72
C ARG A 86 6.19 1.79 16.78
N GLN A 87 5.94 0.50 16.57
CA GLN A 87 6.41 -0.57 17.46
C GLN A 87 7.94 -0.59 17.59
N ALA A 88 8.65 -0.35 16.48
CA ALA A 88 10.11 -0.28 16.51
C ALA A 88 10.62 0.89 17.38
N LYS A 89 9.92 2.02 17.37
CA LYS A 89 10.25 3.18 18.21
C LYS A 89 9.95 2.90 19.68
N GLU A 90 8.79 2.33 19.98
CA GLU A 90 8.42 1.95 21.36
C GLU A 90 9.42 0.96 21.98
N ASN A 91 9.86 -0.04 21.21
CA ASN A 91 10.89 -0.98 21.67
C ASN A 91 12.25 -0.31 21.92
N GLN A 92 12.60 0.70 21.12
CA GLN A 92 13.82 1.47 21.34
C GLN A 92 13.72 2.30 22.63
N ASP A 93 12.62 3.03 22.81
CA ASP A 93 12.38 3.85 24.01
C ASP A 93 12.42 2.99 25.29
N LEU A 94 11.83 1.77 25.25
CA LEU A 94 11.91 0.80 26.34
C LEU A 94 13.33 0.32 26.61
N THR A 95 14.09 0.01 25.56
CA THR A 95 15.48 -0.44 25.67
C THR A 95 16.38 0.66 26.27
N GLU A 96 16.20 1.90 25.82
CA GLU A 96 16.94 3.06 26.36
C GLU A 96 16.58 3.31 27.82
N ALA A 97 15.29 3.24 28.18
CA ALA A 97 14.83 3.39 29.57
C ALA A 97 15.40 2.30 30.50
N LEU A 98 15.41 1.03 30.05
CA LEU A 98 15.98 -0.08 30.81
C LEU A 98 17.50 0.05 30.97
N THR A 99 18.19 0.47 29.91
CA THR A 99 19.65 0.70 29.93
C THR A 99 19.99 1.82 30.91
N GLY A 100 19.25 2.94 30.88
CA GLY A 100 19.43 4.06 31.80
C GLY A 100 19.24 3.65 33.27
N LYS A 101 18.21 2.85 33.58
CA LYS A 101 17.98 2.32 34.93
C LYS A 101 19.09 1.36 35.38
N THR A 102 19.58 0.52 34.49
CA THR A 102 20.69 -0.40 34.78
C THR A 102 21.97 0.37 35.08
N SER A 103 22.28 1.40 34.28
CA SER A 103 23.44 2.27 34.53
C SER A 103 23.33 2.99 35.87
N GLN A 104 22.15 3.53 36.23
CA GLN A 104 21.95 4.15 37.55
C GLN A 104 22.16 3.16 38.71
N GLY A 105 21.60 1.94 38.61
CA GLY A 105 21.78 0.92 39.64
C GLY A 105 23.23 0.46 39.82
N VAL A 106 24.02 0.39 38.73
CA VAL A 106 25.46 0.11 38.80
C VAL A 106 26.22 1.25 39.47
N PHE A 107 25.88 2.51 39.18
CA PHE A 107 26.50 3.66 39.85
C PHE A 107 26.17 3.74 41.34
N GLU A 108 24.95 3.40 41.75
CA GLU A 108 24.56 3.32 43.17
C GLU A 108 25.28 2.18 43.91
N ALA A 109 25.51 1.04 43.26
CA ALA A 109 26.21 -0.11 43.86
C ALA A 109 27.74 0.10 44.01
N LEU A 110 28.31 1.11 43.35
CA LEU A 110 29.73 1.46 43.41
C LEU A 110 30.04 2.57 44.44
N ARG A 111 29.03 3.08 45.16
CA ARG A 111 29.15 4.13 46.16
C ARG A 111 29.09 3.58 47.59
#